data_AF-A0A136KVJ5-F1
#
_entry.id   AF-A0A136KVJ5-F1
#
_cell.length_a   1.000
_cell.length_b   1.000
_cell.length_c   1.000
_cell.angle_alpha   90.00
_cell.angle_beta   90.00
_cell.angle_gamma   90.00
#
_symmetry.space_group_name_H-M   'P 1'
#
loop_
_entity.id
_entity.type
_entity.pdbx_description
1 polymer ?
#
loop_
_entity_poly.entity_id
_entity_poly.type
_entity_poly.pdbx_seq_one_letter_code
_entity_poly.pdbx_strand_id
1 'polypeptide(L)'
;EAIALALQLKVTEILMDEREGRSAAKTMGLKPIGVLGILLQAKKDGVIVSVKEILEKLKSEAGFYITEQSKQEILSQIGET
;
A
#
# COMPACT_ATOMS: atom_id res chain seq x y z
N GLU A 1 6.40 -18.26 -0.71
CA GLU A 1 6.17 -18.57 0.73
C GLU A 1 5.17 -17.61 1.39
N ALA A 2 5.32 -16.28 1.24
CA ALA A 2 4.42 -15.30 1.85
C ALA A 2 2.91 -15.52 1.56
N ILE A 3 2.54 -15.90 0.32
CA ILE A 3 1.15 -16.24 -0.05
C ILE A 3 0.65 -17.46 0.74
N ALA A 4 1.46 -18.52 0.83
CA ALA A 4 1.08 -19.73 1.54
C ALA A 4 0.87 -19.45 3.04
N LEU A 5 1.73 -18.63 3.65
CA LEU A 5 1.57 -18.18 5.03
C LEU A 5 0.30 -17.33 5.20
N ALA A 6 0.04 -16.41 4.28
CA ALA A 6 -1.17 -15.58 4.33
C ALA A 6 -2.46 -16.42 4.29
N LEU A 7 -2.49 -17.45 3.43
CA LEU A 7 -3.61 -18.38 3.37
C LEU A 7 -3.77 -19.20 4.67
N GLN A 8 -2.66 -19.65 5.27
CA GLN A 8 -2.68 -20.36 6.56
C GLN A 8 -3.20 -19.49 7.70
N LEU A 9 -2.76 -18.23 7.74
CA LEU A 9 -3.19 -17.24 8.73
C LEU A 9 -4.61 -16.71 8.47
N LYS A 10 -5.25 -17.11 7.35
CA LYS A 10 -6.58 -16.65 6.92
C LYS A 10 -6.68 -15.13 6.82
N VAL A 11 -5.58 -14.47 6.44
CA VAL A 11 -5.59 -13.03 6.17
C VAL A 11 -6.11 -12.77 4.76
N THR A 12 -6.73 -11.61 4.56
CA THR A 12 -7.31 -11.22 3.27
C THR A 12 -6.40 -10.31 2.45
N GLU A 13 -5.38 -9.73 3.08
CA GLU A 13 -4.50 -8.72 2.50
C GLU A 13 -3.04 -9.14 2.61
N ILE A 14 -2.25 -8.81 1.59
CA ILE A 14 -0.82 -9.12 1.54
C ILE A 14 -0.06 -7.98 0.85
N LEU A 15 1.04 -7.53 1.44
CA LEU A 15 1.97 -6.64 0.75
C LEU A 15 2.82 -7.45 -0.22
N MET A 16 2.85 -7.04 -1.49
CA MET A 16 3.59 -7.75 -2.52
C MET A 16 4.15 -6.79 -3.57
N ASP A 17 5.48 -6.79 -3.71
CA ASP A 17 6.19 -5.83 -4.53
C ASP A 17 6.21 -6.24 -6.02
N GLU A 18 6.39 -7.54 -6.27
CA GLU A 18 6.53 -8.09 -7.62
C GLU A 18 5.20 -8.25 -8.35
N ARG A 19 5.19 -7.94 -9.65
CA ARG A 19 3.98 -8.04 -10.48
C ARG A 19 3.43 -9.47 -10.57
N GLU A 20 4.30 -10.45 -10.71
CA GLU A 20 3.92 -11.87 -10.77
C GLU A 20 3.33 -12.34 -9.44
N GLY A 21 3.96 -11.96 -8.33
CA GLY A 21 3.44 -12.21 -6.99
C GLY A 21 2.04 -11.62 -6.82
N ARG A 22 1.82 -10.36 -7.20
CA ARG A 22 0.50 -9.72 -7.12
C ARG A 22 -0.56 -10.47 -7.92
N SER A 23 -0.20 -10.97 -9.10
CA SER A 23 -1.11 -11.80 -9.92
C SER A 23 -1.43 -13.12 -9.22
N ALA A 24 -0.43 -13.82 -8.69
CA ALA A 24 -0.62 -15.08 -7.97
C ALA A 24 -1.45 -14.91 -6.68
N ALA A 25 -1.25 -13.83 -5.93
CA ALA A 25 -2.04 -13.52 -4.75
C ALA A 25 -3.52 -13.29 -5.12
N LYS A 26 -3.78 -12.55 -6.21
CA LYS A 26 -5.15 -12.32 -6.71
C LYS A 26 -5.86 -13.61 -7.11
N THR A 27 -5.18 -14.53 -7.81
CA THR A 27 -5.78 -15.80 -8.23
C THR A 27 -6.13 -16.70 -7.04
N MET A 28 -5.44 -16.52 -5.91
CA MET A 28 -5.69 -17.22 -4.65
C MET A 28 -6.65 -16.49 -3.70
N GLY A 29 -7.35 -15.44 -4.18
CA GLY A 29 -8.34 -14.72 -3.39
C GLY A 29 -7.78 -13.74 -2.36
N LEU A 30 -6.46 -13.54 -2.34
CA LEU A 30 -5.82 -12.49 -1.54
C LEU A 30 -5.91 -11.15 -2.26
N LYS A 31 -5.96 -10.06 -1.50
CA LYS A 31 -5.89 -8.69 -2.00
C LYS A 31 -4.46 -8.17 -1.83
N PRO A 32 -3.67 -8.06 -2.91
CA PRO A 32 -2.37 -7.44 -2.81
C PRO A 32 -2.57 -5.95 -2.52
N ILE A 33 -2.02 -5.48 -1.41
CA ILE A 33 -1.95 -4.06 -1.08
C ILE A 33 -0.55 -3.54 -1.43
N GLY A 34 -0.47 -2.29 -1.90
CA GLY A 34 0.81 -1.59 -2.04
C GLY A 34 1.10 -0.71 -0.83
N VAL A 35 2.29 -0.12 -0.79
CA VAL A 35 2.70 0.86 0.23
C VAL A 35 1.65 1.94 0.45
N LEU A 36 1.00 2.37 -0.64
CA LEU A 36 -0.06 3.36 -0.64
C LEU A 36 -1.31 2.93 0.14
N GLY A 37 -1.71 1.67 0.03
CA GLY A 37 -2.81 1.12 0.83
C GLY A 37 -2.47 1.09 2.32
N ILE A 38 -1.21 0.80 2.66
CA ILE A 38 -0.72 0.82 4.03
C ILE A 38 -0.76 2.24 4.60
N LEU A 39 -0.32 3.25 3.84
CA LEU A 39 -0.37 4.65 4.28
C LEU A 39 -1.80 5.13 4.49
N LEU A 40 -2.72 4.78 3.57
CA LEU A 40 -4.14 5.07 3.72
C LEU A 40 -4.72 4.47 5.01
N GLN A 41 -4.41 3.20 5.27
CA GLN A 41 -4.90 2.50 6.45
C GLN A 41 -4.32 3.12 7.73
N ALA A 42 -3.00 3.38 7.76
CA ALA A 42 -2.34 4.01 8.89
C ALA A 42 -2.92 5.41 9.21
N LYS A 43 -3.32 6.18 8.19
CA LYS A 43 -3.99 7.46 8.37
C LYS A 43 -5.38 7.29 8.99
N LYS A 44 -6.17 6.33 8.49
CA LYS A 44 -7.50 6.03 9.03
C LYS A 44 -7.45 5.55 10.48
N ASP A 45 -6.41 4.78 10.82
CA ASP A 45 -6.18 4.26 12.16
C ASP A 45 -5.54 5.30 13.10
N GLY A 46 -5.24 6.50 12.60
CA GLY A 46 -4.64 7.59 13.39
C GLY A 46 -3.17 7.36 13.77
N VAL A 47 -2.51 6.37 13.18
CA VAL A 47 -1.10 6.04 13.42
C VAL A 47 -0.17 7.12 12.85
N ILE A 48 -0.58 7.75 11.75
CA ILE A 48 0.18 8.81 11.08
C ILE A 48 -0.65 10.09 10.96
N VAL A 49 0.03 11.23 11.10
CA VAL A 49 -0.60 12.56 11.07
C VAL A 49 -0.81 13.07 9.65
N SER A 50 0.14 12.83 8.74
CA SER A 50 0.04 13.25 7.33
C SER A 50 0.60 12.19 6.40
N VAL A 51 -0.21 11.77 5.42
CA VAL A 51 0.26 10.89 4.34
C VAL A 51 1.15 11.65 3.38
N LYS A 52 0.84 12.93 3.11
CA LYS A 52 1.65 13.80 2.26
C LYS A 52 3.11 13.87 2.71
N GLU A 53 3.36 14.13 4.00
CA GLU A 53 4.73 14.20 4.53
C GLU A 53 5.50 12.90 4.36
N ILE A 54 4.84 11.76 4.58
CA ILE A 54 5.47 10.44 4.42
C ILE A 54 5.76 10.14 2.96
N LEU A 55 4.86 10.49 2.04
CA LEU A 55 5.08 10.33 0.61
C LEU A 55 6.26 11.16 0.11
N GLU A 56 6.42 12.40 0.60
CA GLU A 56 7.59 13.22 0.27
C GLU A 56 8.88 12.58 0.79
N LYS A 57 8.91 12.10 2.03
CA LYS A 57 10.08 11.39 2.59
C LYS A 57 10.42 10.12 1.81
N LEU A 58 9.42 9.32 1.44
CA LEU A 58 9.62 8.13 0.62
C LEU A 58 10.23 8.48 -0.75
N LYS A 59 9.81 9.60 -1.34
CA LYS A 59 10.35 10.09 -2.62
C LYS A 59 11.78 10.60 -2.46
N SER A 60 12.06 11.42 -1.44
CA SER A 60 13.37 12.07 -1.26
C SER A 60 14.45 11.17 -0.67
N GLU A 61 14.09 10.26 0.23
CA GLU A 61 15.05 9.46 1.01
C GLU A 61 15.14 8.00 0.53
N ALA A 62 14.03 7.43 0.05
CA ALA A 62 13.96 6.00 -0.31
C ALA A 62 13.86 5.73 -1.82
N GLY A 63 13.82 6.78 -2.66
CA GLY A 63 13.70 6.64 -4.11
C GLY A 63 12.36 6.04 -4.55
N PHE A 64 11.32 6.15 -3.72
CA PHE A 64 10.00 5.60 -4.03
C PHE A 64 9.37 6.32 -5.22
N TYR A 65 9.07 5.57 -6.28
CA TYR A 65 8.44 6.11 -7.48
C TYR A 65 6.92 6.03 -7.39
N ILE A 66 6.29 7.21 -7.42
CA ILE A 66 4.84 7.37 -7.48
C ILE A 66 4.50 8.37 -8.58
N THR A 67 3.46 8.06 -9.36
CA THR A 67 2.93 8.99 -10.35
C THR A 67 2.13 10.09 -9.65
N GLU A 68 2.15 11.31 -10.19
CA GLU A 68 1.36 12.40 -9.62
C GLU A 68 -0.14 12.09 -9.60
N GLN A 69 -0.63 11.32 -10.57
CA GLN A 69 -2.02 10.84 -10.58
C GLN A 69 -2.33 9.98 -9.34
N SER A 70 -1.53 8.93 -9.09
CA SER A 70 -1.77 8.05 -7.94
C SER A 70 -1.59 8.77 -6.61
N LYS A 71 -0.66 9.73 -6.54
CA LYS A 71 -0.50 10.60 -5.37
C LYS A 71 -1.77 11.42 -5.10
N GLN A 72 -2.31 12.11 -6.11
CA GLN A 72 -3.51 12.93 -6.01
C GLN A 72 -4.76 12.10 -5.65
N GLU A 73 -4.92 10.92 -6.26
CA GLU A 73 -6.00 9.98 -5.94
C GLU A 73 -5.98 9.57 -4.46
N ILE A 74 -4.81 9.40 -3.87
CA ILE A 74 -4.67 9.02 -2.46
C ILE A 74 -4.94 10.18 -1.53
N LEU A 75 -4.33 11.34 -1.81
CA LEU A 75 -4.50 12.53 -0.97
C LEU A 75 -5.98 12.96 -0.93
N SER A 76 -6.66 12.94 -2.07
CA SER A 76 -8.10 13.25 -2.15
C SER A 76 -8.97 12.27 -1.35
N GLN A 77 -8.63 10.98 -1.29
CA GLN A 77 -9.38 9.98 -0.51
C GLN A 77 -9.34 10.19 1.01
N ILE A 78 -8.34 10.92 1.51
CA ILE A 78 -8.14 11.19 2.94
C ILE A 78 -8.31 12.66 3.30
N GLY A 79 -8.75 13.49 2.35
CA GLY A 79 -8.96 14.92 2.54
C GLY A 79 -7.66 15.72 2.69
N GLU A 80 -6.53 15.21 2.19
CA GLU A 80 -5.28 15.96 2.06
C GLU A 80 -5.16 16.56 0.65
N THR A 81 -4.54 17.74 0.52
CA THR A 81 -4.31 18.44 -0.76
C THR A 81 -2.83 18.75 -0.99
#